data_AF-A0A919HRL7-F1
#
_entry.id   AF-A0A919HRL7-F1
#
_cell.length_a   1.000
_cell.length_b   1.000
_cell.length_c   1.000
_cell.angle_alpha   90.00
_cell.angle_beta   90.00
_cell.angle_gamma   90.00
#
_symmetry.space_group_name_H-M   'P 1'
#
loop_
_entity.id
_entity.type
_entity.pdbx_description
1 polymer ?
#
loop_
_entity_poly.entity_id
_entity_poly.type
_entity_poly.pdbx_seq_one_letter_code
_entity_poly.pdbx_strand_id
1 'polypeptide(L)'
;MGNAMAGRAQQLVGGRDSLSVPPGEIAGAWLIRQNLADLFIGYAHYGPALAACDDLRTLTIPAPWNIRCDYQLARLRADPAALALYRFILGDVGQGYLRQAGFMPFSDAA
;
A
#
# COMPACT_ATOMS: atom_id res chain seq x y z
N MET A 1 25.81 -0.65 1.82
CA MET A 1 24.97 -0.95 0.63
C MET A 1 23.72 -0.07 0.55
N GLY A 2 22.95 0.11 1.64
CA GLY A 2 21.73 0.94 1.65
C GLY A 2 21.92 2.37 1.09
N ASN A 3 22.92 3.13 1.55
CA ASN A 3 23.14 4.51 1.09
C ASN A 3 23.45 4.61 -0.42
N ALA A 4 24.19 3.65 -0.98
CA ALA A 4 24.52 3.61 -2.41
C ALA A 4 23.29 3.23 -3.26
N MET A 5 22.34 2.48 -2.71
CA MET A 5 21.05 2.22 -3.36
C MET A 5 20.13 3.44 -3.27
N ALA A 6 20.06 4.08 -2.10
CA ALA A 6 19.29 5.31 -1.91
C ALA A 6 19.73 6.43 -2.88
N GLY A 7 21.03 6.62 -3.09
CA GLY A 7 21.56 7.60 -4.04
C GLY A 7 21.23 7.34 -5.52
N ARG A 8 20.71 6.15 -5.85
CA ARG A 8 20.28 5.76 -7.20
C ARG A 8 18.76 5.59 -7.31
N ALA A 9 18.03 5.80 -6.22
CA ALA A 9 16.58 5.63 -6.20
C ALA A 9 15.92 6.75 -7.02
N GLN A 10 14.95 6.39 -7.86
CA GLN A 10 14.16 7.32 -8.65
C GLN A 10 12.74 7.41 -8.07
N GLN A 11 12.24 8.63 -7.86
CA GLN A 11 10.88 8.86 -7.38
C GLN A 11 9.90 8.88 -8.55
N LEU A 12 9.55 7.70 -9.09
CA LEU A 12 8.70 7.59 -10.28
C LEU A 12 7.24 7.98 -10.00
N VAL A 13 6.74 7.81 -8.77
CA VAL A 13 5.36 8.14 -8.35
C VAL A 13 5.33 8.68 -6.91
N GLY A 14 4.23 9.34 -6.52
CA GLY A 14 3.97 9.81 -5.14
C GLY A 14 4.76 11.04 -4.68
N GLY A 15 5.67 11.55 -5.51
CA GLY A 15 6.38 12.81 -5.31
C GLY A 15 5.70 13.99 -5.97
N ARG A 16 6.00 15.21 -5.49
CA ARG A 16 5.51 16.46 -6.08
C ARG A 16 5.82 16.57 -7.58
N ASP A 17 7.01 16.12 -7.95
CA ASP A 17 7.54 16.20 -9.32
C ASP A 17 7.56 14.83 -10.01
N SER A 18 6.84 13.85 -9.47
CA SER A 18 6.76 12.49 -10.01
C SER A 18 5.66 12.35 -11.07
N LEU A 19 5.64 11.21 -11.76
CA LEU A 19 4.61 10.94 -12.76
C LEU A 19 3.23 10.85 -12.12
N SER A 20 2.22 11.36 -12.84
CA SER A 20 0.82 11.23 -12.43
C SER A 20 0.26 9.91 -12.94
N VAL A 21 -0.07 9.01 -12.01
CA VAL A 21 -0.75 7.75 -12.32
C VAL A 21 -2.20 8.06 -12.72
N PRO A 22 -2.69 7.53 -13.86
CA PRO A 22 -4.07 7.75 -14.28
C PRO A 22 -5.08 7.28 -13.22
N PRO A 23 -6.24 7.95 -13.09
CA PRO A 23 -7.31 7.49 -12.19
C PRO A 23 -7.72 6.05 -12.49
N GLY A 24 -7.83 5.22 -11.45
CA GLY A 24 -8.21 3.82 -11.56
C GLY A 24 -7.05 2.85 -11.82
N GLU A 25 -5.85 3.35 -12.13
CA GLU A 25 -4.66 2.51 -12.29
C GLU A 25 -3.98 2.20 -10.96
N ILE A 26 -3.42 0.98 -10.87
CA ILE A 26 -2.49 0.62 -9.79
C ILE A 26 -1.10 1.04 -10.24
N ALA A 27 -0.43 1.88 -9.45
CA ALA A 27 0.87 2.48 -9.81
C ALA A 27 1.90 1.46 -10.32
N GLY A 28 2.04 0.32 -9.64
CA GLY A 28 2.96 -0.74 -10.06
C GLY A 28 2.63 -1.33 -11.43
N ALA A 29 1.36 -1.61 -11.71
CA ALA A 29 0.91 -2.09 -13.02
C ALA A 29 1.17 -1.07 -14.12
N TRP A 30 0.80 0.19 -13.86
CA TRP A 30 0.98 1.27 -14.82
C TRP A 30 2.46 1.50 -15.16
N LEU A 31 3.35 1.54 -14.15
CA LEU A 31 4.79 1.71 -14.37
C LEU A 31 5.39 0.58 -15.23
N ILE A 32 4.98 -0.67 -15.01
CA ILE A 32 5.44 -1.81 -15.82
C ILE A 32 4.95 -1.67 -17.27
N ARG A 33 3.67 -1.34 -17.47
CA ARG A 33 3.09 -1.13 -18.81
C ARG A 33 3.74 0.02 -19.59
N GLN A 34 4.20 1.06 -18.89
CA GLN A 34 4.94 2.17 -19.48
C GLN A 34 6.43 1.86 -19.68
N ASN A 35 6.89 0.64 -19.37
CA ASN A 35 8.29 0.23 -19.48
C ASN A 35 9.24 1.09 -18.61
N LEU A 36 8.74 1.55 -17.45
CA LEU A 36 9.49 2.35 -16.48
C LEU A 36 10.06 1.51 -15.34
N ALA A 37 9.59 0.28 -15.18
CA ALA A 37 10.12 -0.70 -14.25
C ALA A 37 9.84 -2.13 -14.76
N ASP A 38 10.78 -3.05 -14.54
CA ASP A 38 10.58 -4.47 -14.84
C ASP A 38 9.92 -5.24 -13.69
N LEU A 39 10.09 -4.74 -12.46
CA LEU A 39 9.59 -5.35 -11.23
C LEU A 39 9.11 -4.26 -10.27
N PHE A 40 7.99 -4.52 -9.60
CA PHE A 40 7.46 -3.65 -8.56
C PHE A 40 7.18 -4.43 -7.27
N ILE A 41 7.67 -3.93 -6.14
CA ILE A 41 7.36 -4.46 -4.81
C ILE A 41 6.26 -3.58 -4.21
N GLY A 42 5.04 -4.11 -4.16
CA GLY A 42 3.86 -3.44 -3.62
C GLY A 42 3.28 -4.16 -2.41
N TYR A 43 2.30 -3.53 -1.77
CA TYR A 43 1.55 -4.15 -0.68
C TYR A 43 0.67 -5.30 -1.18
N ALA A 44 0.59 -6.36 -0.37
CA ALA A 44 -0.14 -7.58 -0.72
C ALA A 44 -1.63 -7.36 -1.01
N HIS A 45 -2.24 -6.30 -0.47
CA HIS A 45 -3.65 -5.99 -0.67
C HIS A 45 -4.00 -5.64 -2.14
N TYR A 46 -3.02 -5.23 -2.96
CA TYR A 46 -3.20 -5.07 -4.40
C TYR A 46 -3.21 -6.40 -5.17
N GLY A 47 -2.78 -7.49 -4.53
CA GLY A 47 -2.61 -8.80 -5.16
C GLY A 47 -3.84 -9.30 -5.92
N PRO A 48 -5.05 -9.29 -5.32
CA PRO A 48 -6.26 -9.71 -6.02
C PRO A 48 -6.57 -8.89 -7.28
N ALA A 49 -6.39 -7.58 -7.23
CA ALA A 49 -6.63 -6.71 -8.39
C ALA A 49 -5.58 -6.90 -9.49
N LEU A 50 -4.32 -7.08 -9.11
CA LEU A 50 -3.23 -7.36 -10.04
C LEU A 50 -3.30 -8.77 -10.65
N ALA A 51 -3.85 -9.75 -9.92
CA ALA A 51 -4.05 -11.10 -10.43
C ALA A 51 -5.12 -11.17 -11.55
N ALA A 52 -5.97 -10.15 -11.68
CA ALA A 52 -6.94 -10.02 -12.77
C ALA A 52 -6.32 -9.42 -14.06
N CYS A 53 -5.08 -8.91 -14.01
CA CYS A 53 -4.36 -8.43 -15.18
C CYS A 53 -3.72 -9.62 -15.91
N ASP A 54 -4.02 -9.78 -17.20
CA ASP A 54 -3.50 -10.87 -18.05
C ASP A 54 -2.06 -10.62 -18.53
N ASP A 55 -1.64 -9.36 -18.53
CA ASP A 55 -0.32 -8.90 -18.93
C ASP A 55 0.70 -8.85 -17.79
N LEU A 56 0.30 -9.18 -16.56
CA LEU A 56 1.14 -9.11 -15.37
C LEU A 56 1.20 -10.44 -14.63
N ARG A 57 2.34 -10.70 -13.98
CA ARG A 57 2.51 -11.82 -13.07
C ARG A 57 2.76 -11.33 -11.66
N THR A 58 1.86 -11.69 -10.74
CA THR A 58 2.04 -11.42 -9.31
C THR A 58 2.70 -12.61 -8.63
N LEU A 59 3.73 -12.36 -7.83
CA LEU A 59 4.45 -13.38 -7.07
C LEU A 59 4.39 -13.04 -5.57
N THR A 60 4.13 -14.05 -4.74
CA THR A 60 4.23 -13.90 -3.29
C THR A 60 5.69 -13.86 -2.86
N ILE A 61 6.08 -12.84 -2.09
CA ILE A 61 7.40 -12.78 -1.47
C ILE A 61 7.47 -13.84 -0.35
N PRO A 62 8.48 -14.73 -0.34
CA PRO A 62 8.63 -15.74 0.69
C PRO A 62 8.74 -15.14 2.10
N ALA A 63 8.19 -15.82 3.10
CA ALA A 63 8.08 -15.33 4.48
C ALA A 63 9.39 -14.77 5.08
N PRO A 64 10.59 -15.36 4.88
CA PRO A 64 11.83 -14.79 5.42
C PRO A 64 12.16 -13.39 4.89
N TRP A 65 11.64 -13.03 3.71
CA TRP A 65 11.93 -11.78 3.00
C TRP A 65 10.72 -10.84 2.92
N ASN A 66 9.56 -11.29 3.40
CA ASN A 66 8.33 -10.52 3.31
C ASN A 66 8.19 -9.63 4.54
N ILE A 67 8.51 -8.35 4.36
CA ILE A 67 8.41 -7.36 5.43
C ILE A 67 6.94 -7.08 5.70
N ARG A 68 6.52 -7.31 6.95
CA ARG A 68 5.21 -6.90 7.44
C ARG A 68 5.27 -5.41 7.80
N CYS A 69 4.41 -4.63 7.17
CA CYS A 69 4.16 -3.23 7.53
C CYS A 69 2.83 -3.13 8.26
N ASP A 70 2.84 -2.58 9.47
CA ASP A 70 1.62 -2.28 10.22
C ASP A 70 1.19 -0.83 9.97
N TYR A 71 -0.07 -0.65 9.62
CA TYR A 71 -0.68 0.68 9.50
C TYR A 71 -1.13 1.15 10.88
N GLN A 72 -0.69 2.34 11.27
CA GLN A 72 -0.96 2.93 12.57
C GLN A 72 -1.90 4.12 12.44
N LEU A 73 -2.77 4.32 13.43
CA LEU A 73 -3.70 5.44 13.49
C LEU A 73 -3.44 6.26 14.74
N ALA A 74 -3.12 7.55 14.56
CA ALA A 74 -2.92 8.50 15.65
C ALA A 74 -3.89 9.67 15.53
N ARG A 75 -4.51 10.05 16.64
CA ARG A 75 -5.35 11.24 16.72
C ARG A 75 -4.51 12.45 17.14
N LEU A 76 -4.40 13.45 16.26
CA LEU A 76 -3.53 14.62 16.46
C LEU A 76 -4.11 15.67 17.42
N ARG A 77 -5.43 15.72 17.59
CA ARG A 77 -6.12 16.73 18.41
C ARG A 77 -7.32 16.13 19.17
N ALA A 78 -7.66 16.72 20.31
CA ALA A 78 -8.86 16.40 21.09
C ALA A 78 -10.12 17.05 20.51
N ASP A 79 -10.48 16.62 19.30
CA ASP A 79 -11.68 17.07 18.58
C ASP A 79 -12.74 15.95 18.57
N PRO A 80 -14.04 16.25 18.86
CA PRO A 80 -15.10 15.24 18.88
C PRO A 80 -15.35 14.54 17.54
N ALA A 81 -15.23 15.25 16.41
CA ALA A 81 -15.41 14.63 15.09
C ALA A 81 -14.24 13.68 14.76
N ALA A 82 -13.01 14.07 15.11
CA ALA A 82 -11.85 13.20 15.02
C ALA A 82 -11.99 11.95 15.89
N LEU A 83 -12.56 12.07 17.10
CA LEU A 83 -12.83 10.92 17.97
C LEU A 83 -13.89 9.99 17.38
N ALA A 84 -14.95 10.54 16.77
CA ALA A 84 -15.99 9.76 16.12
C ALA A 84 -15.42 8.95 14.94
N LEU A 85 -14.62 9.57 14.07
CA LEU A 85 -13.94 8.88 12.97
C LEU A 85 -12.96 7.82 13.47
N TYR A 86 -12.16 8.14 14.49
CA TYR A 86 -11.22 7.20 15.10
C TYR A 86 -11.94 5.93 15.60
N ARG A 87 -13.05 6.11 16.33
CA ARG A 87 -13.88 4.99 16.81
C ARG A 87 -14.52 4.21 15.67
N PHE A 88 -14.94 4.89 14.60
CA PHE A 88 -15.53 4.22 13.44
C PHE A 88 -14.52 3.33 12.72
N ILE A 89 -13.29 3.82 12.46
CA ILE A 89 -12.23 3.04 11.80
C ILE A 89 -11.86 1.80 12.62
N LEU A 90 -11.82 1.92 13.95
CA LEU A 90 -11.49 0.81 14.85
C LEU A 90 -12.67 -0.13 15.14
N GLY A 91 -13.91 0.31 14.92
CA GLY A 91 -15.10 -0.51 15.13
C GLY A 91 -15.29 -1.58 14.04
N ASP A 92 -16.17 -2.53 14.28
CA ASP A 92 -16.40 -3.70 13.42
C ASP A 92 -16.70 -3.35 11.95
N VAL A 93 -17.49 -2.29 11.74
CA VAL A 93 -17.85 -1.82 10.39
C VAL A 93 -16.61 -1.28 9.66
N GLY A 94 -15.82 -0.41 10.29
CA GLY A 94 -14.59 0.13 9.71
C GLY A 94 -13.55 -0.95 9.43
N GLN A 95 -13.34 -1.86 10.39
CA GLN A 95 -12.48 -3.04 10.20
C GLN A 95 -13.01 -3.99 9.13
N GLY A 96 -14.33 -4.04 8.92
CA GLY A 96 -14.96 -4.76 7.81
C GLY A 96 -14.50 -4.22 6.45
N TYR A 97 -14.55 -2.90 6.25
CA TYR A 97 -14.08 -2.28 5.01
C TYR A 97 -12.58 -2.49 4.78
N LEU A 98 -11.76 -2.36 5.82
CA LEU A 98 -10.30 -2.60 5.71
C LEU A 98 -10.00 -4.05 5.30
N ARG A 99 -10.67 -5.04 5.91
CA ARG A 99 -10.51 -6.45 5.51
C ARG A 99 -10.95 -6.71 4.08
N GLN A 100 -12.08 -6.14 3.65
CA GLN A 100 -12.53 -6.24 2.26
C GLN A 100 -11.52 -5.64 1.27
N ALA A 101 -10.83 -4.58 1.67
CA ALA A 101 -9.75 -3.97 0.91
C ALA A 101 -8.41 -4.73 1.01
N GLY A 102 -8.35 -5.87 1.71
CA GLY A 102 -7.17 -6.74 1.80
C GLY A 102 -6.20 -6.42 2.94
N PHE A 103 -6.60 -5.57 3.90
CA PHE A 103 -5.82 -5.33 5.11
C PHE A 103 -6.01 -6.48 6.11
N MET A 104 -4.94 -6.79 6.85
CA MET A 104 -5.03 -7.71 7.97
C MET A 104 -5.88 -7.11 9.10
N PRO A 105 -6.53 -7.94 9.93
CA PRO A 105 -7.24 -7.45 11.10
C PRO A 105 -6.34 -6.63 12.01
N PHE A 106 -6.93 -5.63 12.68
CA PHE A 106 -6.28 -4.97 13.79
C PHE A 106 -5.76 -6.00 14.81
N SER A 107 -4.51 -5.85 15.20
CA SER A 107 -3.86 -6.67 16.22
C SER A 107 -3.27 -5.72 17.26
N ASP A 108 -3.76 -5.79 18.50
CA ASP A 108 -3.24 -5.07 19.66
C ASP A 108 -1.85 -5.59 20.13
N ALA A 109 -1.11 -6.24 19.25
CA ALA A 109 0.20 -6.79 19.56
C ALA A 109 1.22 -5.64 19.54
N ALA A 110 1.44 -5.07 20.71
CA ALA A 110 2.63 -4.29 21.04
C ALA A 110 3.86 -5.18 21.14
#